data_AF-A0A2E0WWU8-F1
#
_entry.id   AF-A0A2E0WWU8-F1
#
_cell.length_a   1.000
_cell.length_b   1.000
_cell.length_c   1.000
_cell.angle_alpha   90.00
_cell.angle_beta   90.00
_cell.angle_gamma   90.00
#
_symmetry.space_group_name_H-M   'P 1'
#
loop_
_entity.id
_entity.type
_entity.pdbx_description
1 polymer ?
#
loop_
_entity_poly.entity_id
_entity_poly.type
_entity_poly.pdbx_seq_one_letter_code
_entity_poly.pdbx_strand_id
1 'polypeptide(L)'
;MRDHIHAVVGRSMGTIQAWDVVNEAISDGGEELHRNSLWWQIIGDHFIAKAFEYAHEADPDALLRYNDYGLENPAKRAKIVKLIRSLQEQDVPVMAIGTQAHISATSPSYEEMDRSITEMAALGLPIHMTELDVNTAEGGQQSGSAELSDDVASGDRIDAAMQRQAEQYANVFRCFASTKMP
;
A
#
# COMPACT_ATOMS: atom_id res chain seq x y z
N MET A 1 0.11 -17.81 -14.15
CA MET A 1 -0.62 -17.04 -13.12
C MET A 1 -1.60 -17.93 -12.39
N ARG A 2 -2.65 -18.44 -13.05
CA ARG A 2 -3.68 -19.31 -12.45
C ARG A 2 -3.10 -20.46 -11.61
N ASP A 3 -2.30 -21.33 -12.23
CA ASP A 3 -1.75 -22.52 -11.55
C ASP A 3 -0.93 -22.15 -10.30
N HIS A 4 -0.18 -21.05 -10.36
CA HIS A 4 0.59 -20.55 -9.21
C HIS A 4 -0.34 -20.11 -8.07
N ILE A 5 -1.38 -19.32 -8.38
CA ILE A 5 -2.33 -18.82 -7.39
C ILE A 5 -3.08 -19.98 -6.74
N HIS A 6 -3.66 -20.90 -7.52
CA HIS A 6 -4.35 -22.06 -6.94
C HIS A 6 -3.42 -22.94 -6.10
N ALA A 7 -2.17 -23.16 -6.52
CA ALA A 7 -1.23 -23.97 -5.76
C ALA A 7 -0.80 -23.32 -4.43
N VAL A 8 -0.66 -21.99 -4.38
CA VAL A 8 -0.23 -21.27 -3.17
C VAL A 8 -1.40 -20.99 -2.23
N VAL A 9 -2.48 -20.40 -2.75
CA VAL A 9 -3.68 -20.06 -1.99
C VAL A 9 -4.38 -21.34 -1.55
N GLY A 10 -4.64 -22.27 -2.47
CA GLY A 10 -5.35 -23.52 -2.17
C GLY A 10 -4.60 -24.42 -1.17
N ARG A 11 -3.26 -24.43 -1.17
CA ARG A 11 -2.49 -25.15 -0.14
C ARG A 11 -2.69 -24.58 1.26
N SER A 12 -2.96 -23.28 1.36
CA SER A 12 -3.04 -22.56 2.63
C SER A 12 -4.49 -22.19 3.00
N MET A 13 -5.46 -22.80 2.31
CA MET A 13 -6.88 -22.53 2.44
C MET A 13 -7.33 -22.62 3.91
N GLY A 14 -8.04 -21.60 4.38
CA GLY A 14 -8.53 -21.51 5.77
C GLY A 14 -7.44 -21.28 6.83
N THR A 15 -6.17 -21.17 6.44
CA THR A 15 -5.06 -20.85 7.36
C THR A 15 -4.63 -19.39 7.23
N ILE A 16 -4.54 -18.88 6.01
CA ILE A 16 -4.18 -17.49 5.74
C ILE A 16 -5.46 -16.66 5.66
N GLN A 17 -5.58 -15.66 6.55
CA GLN A 17 -6.78 -14.84 6.66
C GLN A 17 -6.89 -13.76 5.58
N ALA A 18 -5.76 -13.26 5.09
CA ALA A 18 -5.71 -12.18 4.12
C ALA A 18 -4.55 -12.38 3.14
N TRP A 19 -4.81 -12.08 1.87
CA TRP A 19 -3.82 -12.12 0.79
C TRP A 19 -3.65 -10.75 0.15
N ASP A 20 -2.40 -10.32 0.01
CA ASP A 20 -2.02 -9.35 -1.00
C ASP A 20 -1.97 -10.06 -2.36
N VAL A 21 -3.10 -10.05 -3.06
CA VAL A 21 -3.25 -10.80 -4.32
C VAL A 21 -2.38 -10.17 -5.41
N VAL A 22 -2.31 -8.83 -5.42
CA VAL A 22 -1.46 -8.05 -6.32
C VAL A 22 -0.78 -6.95 -5.52
N ASN A 23 0.53 -6.82 -5.71
CA ASN A 23 1.39 -5.82 -5.06
C ASN A 23 2.00 -4.88 -6.12
N GLU A 24 1.94 -3.57 -5.90
CA GLU A 24 2.70 -2.53 -6.64
C GLU A 24 2.52 -2.51 -8.16
N ALA A 25 1.30 -2.81 -8.62
CA ALA A 25 0.98 -2.88 -10.05
C ALA A 25 0.75 -1.51 -10.71
N ILE A 26 0.62 -0.43 -9.93
CA ILE A 26 0.43 0.93 -10.44
C ILE A 26 1.78 1.63 -10.64
N SER A 27 1.91 2.36 -11.75
CA SER A 27 3.12 3.11 -12.04
C SER A 27 3.27 4.36 -11.14
N ASP A 28 4.51 4.71 -10.81
CA ASP A 28 4.81 5.82 -9.90
C ASP A 28 4.63 7.22 -10.52
N GLY A 29 4.49 7.30 -11.85
CA GLY A 29 4.38 8.56 -12.58
C GLY A 29 4.00 8.37 -14.05
N GLY A 30 3.94 9.48 -14.81
CA GLY A 30 3.53 9.46 -16.22
C GLY A 30 2.04 9.17 -16.43
N GLU A 31 1.63 9.06 -17.70
CA GLU A 31 0.22 8.81 -18.08
C GLU A 31 -0.19 7.34 -17.92
N GLU A 32 0.78 6.42 -17.91
CA GLU A 32 0.50 4.99 -17.86
C GLU A 32 -0.14 4.58 -16.54
N LEU A 33 -1.17 3.72 -16.60
CA LEU A 33 -1.82 3.20 -15.40
C LEU A 33 -0.96 2.15 -14.71
N HIS A 34 -0.50 1.16 -15.48
CA HIS A 34 0.19 -0.01 -14.97
C HIS A 34 1.71 0.16 -14.98
N ARG A 35 2.37 -0.47 -14.01
CA ARG A 35 3.82 -0.72 -14.06
C ARG A 35 4.11 -1.63 -15.24
N ASN A 36 5.21 -1.35 -15.95
CA ASN A 36 5.69 -2.16 -17.07
C ASN A 36 6.24 -3.52 -16.60
N SER A 37 5.37 -4.40 -16.12
CA SER A 37 5.68 -5.73 -15.60
C SER A 37 5.46 -6.81 -16.66
N LEU A 38 6.11 -7.96 -16.51
CA LEU A 38 5.86 -9.11 -17.39
C LEU A 38 4.40 -9.58 -17.34
N TRP A 39 3.75 -9.47 -16.18
CA TRP A 39 2.32 -9.80 -16.05
C TRP A 39 1.46 -8.94 -16.97
N TRP A 40 1.69 -7.62 -16.95
CA TRP A 40 0.97 -6.69 -17.81
C TRP A 40 1.35 -6.87 -19.29
N GLN A 41 2.62 -7.04 -19.62
CA GLN A 41 3.05 -7.24 -21.01
C GLN A 41 2.45 -8.50 -21.66
N ILE A 42 2.26 -9.57 -20.87
CA ILE A 42 1.80 -10.87 -21.39
C ILE A 42 0.27 -10.96 -21.37
N ILE A 43 -0.39 -10.49 -20.31
CA ILE A 43 -1.83 -10.68 -20.09
C ILE A 43 -2.64 -9.42 -20.45
N GLY A 44 -2.01 -8.24 -20.40
CA GLY A 44 -2.69 -6.95 -20.55
C GLY A 44 -3.46 -6.54 -19.31
N ASP A 45 -4.36 -5.56 -19.47
CA ASP A 45 -5.04 -4.84 -18.39
C ASP A 45 -5.90 -5.74 -17.48
N HIS A 46 -6.24 -6.96 -17.94
CA HIS A 46 -7.05 -7.91 -17.17
C HIS A 46 -6.26 -8.71 -16.14
N PHE A 47 -4.92 -8.60 -16.08
CA PHE A 47 -4.12 -9.46 -15.22
C PHE A 47 -4.47 -9.33 -13.73
N ILE A 48 -4.79 -8.11 -13.28
CA ILE A 48 -5.19 -7.84 -11.89
C ILE A 48 -6.53 -8.51 -11.60
N ALA A 49 -7.55 -8.26 -12.44
CA ALA A 49 -8.87 -8.89 -12.28
C ALA A 49 -8.77 -10.42 -12.24
N LYS A 50 -8.02 -11.02 -13.17
CA LYS A 50 -7.79 -12.47 -13.20
C LYS A 50 -7.06 -13.00 -11.98
N ALA A 51 -6.10 -12.26 -11.42
CA ALA A 51 -5.44 -12.68 -10.19
C ALA A 51 -6.43 -12.76 -9.01
N PHE A 52 -7.31 -11.77 -8.86
CA PHE A 52 -8.36 -11.77 -7.82
C PHE A 52 -9.40 -12.87 -8.03
N GLU A 53 -9.89 -13.07 -9.26
CA GLU A 53 -10.80 -14.17 -9.59
C GLU A 53 -10.18 -15.53 -9.20
N TYR A 54 -8.94 -15.80 -9.59
CA TYR A 54 -8.27 -17.07 -9.27
C TYR A 54 -7.96 -17.23 -7.78
N ALA A 55 -7.67 -16.13 -7.07
CA ALA A 55 -7.46 -16.18 -5.62
C ALA A 55 -8.77 -16.52 -4.90
N HIS A 56 -9.88 -15.91 -5.32
CA HIS A 56 -11.20 -16.20 -4.77
C HIS A 56 -11.69 -17.62 -5.13
N GLU A 57 -11.43 -18.10 -6.35
CA GLU A 57 -11.69 -19.50 -6.72
C GLU A 57 -10.93 -20.50 -5.84
N ALA A 58 -9.71 -20.15 -5.40
CA ALA A 58 -8.85 -21.02 -4.62
C ALA A 58 -9.17 -21.00 -3.11
N ASP A 59 -9.58 -19.85 -2.57
CA ASP A 59 -10.08 -19.71 -1.20
C ASP A 59 -11.15 -18.60 -1.14
N PRO A 60 -12.45 -18.96 -1.21
CA PRO A 60 -13.55 -17.99 -1.20
C PRO A 60 -13.70 -17.23 0.12
N ASP A 61 -13.19 -17.78 1.22
CA ASP A 61 -13.36 -17.23 2.57
C ASP A 61 -12.21 -16.28 2.98
N ALA A 62 -11.12 -16.26 2.20
CA ALA A 62 -9.99 -15.38 2.46
C ALA A 62 -10.27 -13.92 2.07
N LEU A 63 -9.76 -12.97 2.87
CA LEU A 63 -9.80 -11.56 2.53
C LEU A 63 -8.78 -11.25 1.43
N LEU A 64 -9.25 -10.69 0.31
CA LEU A 64 -8.40 -10.38 -0.84
C LEU A 64 -8.12 -8.87 -0.93
N ARG A 65 -6.85 -8.50 -0.90
CA ARG A 65 -6.37 -7.11 -0.84
C ARG A 65 -5.48 -6.75 -2.03
N TYR A 66 -5.62 -5.51 -2.51
CA TYR A 66 -4.64 -4.87 -3.39
C TYR A 66 -3.68 -4.04 -2.52
N ASN A 67 -2.36 -4.25 -2.61
CA ASN A 67 -1.36 -3.56 -1.79
C ASN A 67 -0.43 -2.68 -2.64
N ASP A 68 -0.13 -1.47 -2.17
CA ASP A 68 0.82 -0.57 -2.85
C ASP A 68 1.41 0.46 -1.86
N TYR A 69 2.51 1.09 -2.27
CA TYR A 69 3.08 2.26 -1.60
C TYR A 69 2.68 3.56 -2.30
N GLY A 70 2.92 4.68 -1.61
CA GLY A 70 2.81 6.01 -2.21
C GLY A 70 1.37 6.43 -2.46
N LEU A 71 0.42 5.90 -1.70
CA LEU A 71 -0.97 6.36 -1.72
C LEU A 71 -1.05 7.82 -1.23
N GLU A 72 -0.06 8.29 -0.50
CA GLU A 72 0.11 9.65 -0.05
C GLU A 72 0.33 10.61 -1.25
N ASN A 73 0.94 10.11 -2.34
CA ASN A 73 1.14 10.88 -3.57
C ASN A 73 -0.19 11.02 -4.35
N PRO A 74 -0.68 12.26 -4.62
CA PRO A 74 -1.97 12.46 -5.27
C PRO A 74 -2.09 11.84 -6.66
N ALA A 75 -1.02 11.86 -7.47
CA ALA A 75 -1.06 11.33 -8.82
C ALA A 75 -1.14 9.79 -8.83
N LYS A 76 -0.37 9.14 -7.96
CA LYS A 76 -0.42 7.68 -7.81
C LYS A 76 -1.75 7.24 -7.18
N ARG A 77 -2.22 7.96 -6.15
CA ARG A 77 -3.53 7.69 -5.52
C ARG A 77 -4.68 7.75 -6.50
N ALA A 78 -4.72 8.75 -7.39
CA ALA A 78 -5.77 8.85 -8.41
C ALA A 78 -5.81 7.63 -9.34
N LYS A 79 -4.64 7.07 -9.69
CA LYS A 79 -4.53 5.83 -10.47
C LYS A 79 -5.05 4.61 -9.71
N ILE A 80 -4.72 4.48 -8.42
CA ILE A 80 -5.21 3.40 -7.56
C ILE A 80 -6.74 3.50 -7.40
N VAL A 81 -7.28 4.70 -7.15
CA VAL A 81 -8.74 4.94 -7.09
C VAL A 81 -9.42 4.51 -8.39
N LYS A 82 -8.85 4.85 -9.55
CA LYS A 82 -9.36 4.43 -10.86
C LYS A 82 -9.34 2.91 -11.02
N LEU A 83 -8.24 2.26 -10.63
CA LEU A 83 -8.13 0.80 -10.67
C LEU A 83 -9.21 0.14 -9.80
N ILE A 84 -9.31 0.51 -8.53
CA ILE A 84 -10.25 -0.12 -7.59
C ILE A 84 -11.70 0.06 -8.05
N ARG A 85 -12.08 1.26 -8.51
CA ARG A 85 -13.43 1.48 -9.08
C ARG A 85 -13.69 0.57 -10.28
N SER A 86 -12.73 0.45 -11.19
CA SER A 86 -12.87 -0.43 -12.36
C SER A 86 -13.01 -1.90 -11.96
N LEU A 87 -12.30 -2.36 -10.93
CA LEU A 87 -12.44 -3.73 -10.41
C LEU A 87 -13.81 -3.94 -9.76
N GLN A 88 -14.31 -2.97 -8.97
CA GLN A 88 -15.64 -3.01 -8.38
C GLN A 88 -16.75 -3.02 -9.45
N GLU A 89 -16.62 -2.21 -10.51
CA GLU A 89 -17.56 -2.18 -11.64
C GLU A 89 -17.62 -3.50 -12.43
N GLN A 90 -16.56 -4.31 -12.35
CA GLN A 90 -16.45 -5.63 -12.97
C GLN A 90 -16.83 -6.78 -12.02
N ASP A 91 -17.35 -6.47 -10.82
CA ASP A 91 -17.65 -7.45 -9.77
C ASP A 91 -16.43 -8.33 -9.37
N VAL A 92 -15.21 -7.78 -9.50
CA VAL A 92 -13.99 -8.48 -9.07
C VAL A 92 -13.93 -8.50 -7.54
N PRO A 93 -13.56 -9.63 -6.89
CA PRO A 93 -13.59 -9.79 -5.44
C PRO A 93 -12.42 -9.09 -4.72
N VAL A 94 -12.28 -7.77 -4.92
CA VAL A 94 -11.37 -6.93 -4.12
C VAL A 94 -12.08 -6.47 -2.86
N MET A 95 -11.56 -6.87 -1.70
CA MET A 95 -12.23 -6.72 -0.40
C MET A 95 -11.57 -5.70 0.51
N ALA A 96 -10.31 -5.36 0.27
CA ALA A 96 -9.58 -4.36 1.04
C ALA A 96 -8.51 -3.68 0.19
N ILE A 97 -8.02 -2.55 0.70
CA ILE A 97 -6.89 -1.81 0.12
C ILE A 97 -5.76 -1.78 1.15
N GLY A 98 -4.57 -2.16 0.74
CA GLY A 98 -3.35 -2.07 1.53
C GLY A 98 -2.61 -0.77 1.21
N THR A 99 -2.32 0.02 2.24
CA THR A 99 -1.26 1.03 2.17
C THR A 99 -0.03 0.51 2.89
N GLN A 100 1.09 0.42 2.18
CA GLN A 100 2.38 0.09 2.78
C GLN A 100 2.78 1.15 3.80
N ALA A 101 2.46 2.43 3.55
CA ALA A 101 2.78 3.55 4.42
C ALA A 101 4.28 3.65 4.76
N HIS A 102 5.14 3.37 3.78
CA HIS A 102 6.56 3.71 3.81
C HIS A 102 6.74 5.22 3.74
N ILE A 103 6.97 5.86 4.88
CA ILE A 103 6.99 7.33 5.00
C ILE A 103 8.28 7.83 5.65
N SER A 104 8.50 9.14 5.60
CA SER A 104 9.60 9.78 6.35
C SER A 104 9.07 10.50 7.57
N ALA A 105 9.98 10.86 8.48
CA ALA A 105 9.66 11.67 9.66
C ALA A 105 9.18 13.09 9.32
N THR A 106 9.19 13.48 8.05
CA THR A 106 8.83 14.83 7.58
C THR A 106 7.80 14.84 6.44
N SER A 107 7.43 13.67 5.90
CA SER A 107 6.48 13.55 4.79
C SER A 107 5.78 12.19 4.84
N PRO A 108 4.47 12.12 4.55
CA PRO A 108 3.57 13.23 4.21
C PRO A 108 3.25 14.11 5.43
N SER A 109 2.64 15.27 5.21
CA SER A 109 2.01 16.04 6.30
C SER A 109 0.79 15.28 6.87
N TYR A 110 0.32 15.68 8.05
CA TYR A 110 -0.91 15.15 8.62
C TYR A 110 -2.10 15.31 7.66
N GLU A 111 -2.25 16.49 7.05
CA GLU A 111 -3.36 16.81 6.13
C GLU A 111 -3.27 16.00 4.83
N GLU A 112 -2.05 15.72 4.35
CA GLU A 112 -1.83 14.87 3.19
C GLU A 112 -2.22 13.41 3.48
N MET A 113 -1.83 12.89 4.65
CA MET A 113 -2.19 11.55 5.09
C MET A 113 -3.70 11.42 5.34
N ASP A 114 -4.30 12.36 6.06
CA ASP A 114 -5.75 12.40 6.35
C ASP A 114 -6.58 12.43 5.06
N ARG A 115 -6.18 13.27 4.10
CA ARG A 115 -6.81 13.33 2.77
C ARG A 115 -6.63 12.02 2.01
N SER A 116 -5.44 11.42 2.02
CA SER A 116 -5.17 10.15 1.37
C SER A 116 -6.12 9.07 1.88
N ILE A 117 -6.19 8.87 3.20
CA ILE A 117 -7.04 7.86 3.83
C ILE A 117 -8.52 8.15 3.57
N THR A 118 -8.94 9.42 3.63
CA THR A 118 -10.34 9.83 3.35
C THR A 118 -10.76 9.55 1.91
N GLU A 119 -9.92 9.89 0.92
CA GLU A 119 -10.20 9.62 -0.50
C GLU A 119 -10.29 8.11 -0.77
N MET A 120 -9.42 7.32 -0.14
CA MET A 120 -9.44 5.86 -0.26
C MET A 120 -10.66 5.25 0.44
N ALA A 121 -11.07 5.76 1.60
CA ALA A 121 -12.23 5.27 2.33
C ALA A 121 -13.55 5.48 1.56
N ALA A 122 -13.60 6.50 0.69
CA ALA A 122 -14.73 6.76 -0.19
C ALA A 122 -14.96 5.65 -1.25
N LEU A 123 -14.04 4.70 -1.39
CA LEU A 123 -14.21 3.49 -2.22
C LEU A 123 -15.10 2.44 -1.55
N GLY A 124 -15.43 2.61 -0.26
CA GLY A 124 -16.29 1.67 0.46
C GLY A 124 -15.62 0.33 0.78
N LEU A 125 -14.28 0.29 0.79
CA LEU A 125 -13.49 -0.86 1.24
C LEU A 125 -12.70 -0.50 2.50
N PRO A 126 -12.48 -1.46 3.42
CA PRO A 126 -11.55 -1.28 4.53
C PRO A 126 -10.13 -1.02 4.01
N ILE A 127 -9.41 -0.15 4.73
CA ILE A 127 -8.00 0.16 4.47
C ILE A 127 -7.14 -0.51 5.53
N HIS A 128 -6.20 -1.34 5.09
CA HIS A 128 -5.21 -1.96 5.96
C HIS A 128 -3.88 -1.24 5.81
N MET A 129 -3.27 -0.90 6.93
CA MET A 129 -1.87 -0.49 6.98
C MET A 129 -1.01 -1.75 7.05
N THR A 130 -0.13 -1.94 6.08
CA THR A 130 0.49 -3.25 5.83
C THR A 130 1.96 -3.31 6.20
N GLU A 131 2.70 -2.21 6.02
CA GLU A 131 4.17 -2.22 6.07
C GLU A 131 4.75 -0.95 6.75
N LEU A 132 3.97 -0.30 7.63
CA LEU A 132 4.32 1.03 8.17
C LEU A 132 5.72 1.07 8.79
N ASP A 133 6.55 1.94 8.23
CA ASP A 133 7.79 2.41 8.80
C ASP A 133 7.95 3.93 8.62
N VAL A 134 8.73 4.54 9.51
CA VAL A 134 9.02 5.97 9.47
C VAL A 134 10.54 6.16 9.40
N ASN A 135 11.02 6.52 8.23
CA ASN A 135 12.43 6.79 7.99
C ASN A 135 12.85 8.15 8.56
N THR A 136 13.90 8.17 9.36
CA THR A 136 14.48 9.38 9.97
C THR A 136 15.69 9.94 9.20
N ALA A 137 16.22 9.21 8.23
CA ALA A 137 17.40 9.61 7.46
C ALA A 137 17.09 10.82 6.55
N GLU A 138 17.96 11.83 6.59
CA GLU A 138 17.80 13.07 5.82
C GLU A 138 17.92 12.83 4.29
N GLY A 139 18.49 11.71 3.84
CA GLY A 139 18.66 11.36 2.42
C GLY A 139 17.48 10.62 1.76
N GLY A 140 16.41 10.32 2.50
CA GLY A 140 15.27 9.53 1.99
C GLY A 140 15.56 8.02 1.89
N GLN A 141 14.56 7.23 1.48
CA GLN A 141 14.61 5.76 1.52
C GLN A 141 15.68 5.11 0.62
N GLN A 142 16.15 5.80 -0.43
CA GLN A 142 17.12 5.23 -1.39
C GLN A 142 18.54 5.79 -1.26
N SER A 143 18.77 6.75 -0.34
CA SER A 143 20.12 7.22 -0.03
C SER A 143 20.77 6.26 0.94
N GLY A 144 21.89 5.68 0.53
CA GLY A 144 22.59 4.61 1.25
C GLY A 144 22.87 4.92 2.73
N SER A 145 22.61 3.87 3.52
CA SER A 145 22.91 3.69 4.95
C SER A 145 22.05 4.45 5.96
N ALA A 146 21.51 3.68 6.91
CA ALA A 146 21.08 4.16 8.22
C ALA A 146 22.26 4.06 9.22
N GLU A 147 23.49 4.24 8.74
CA GLU A 147 24.70 4.20 9.58
C GLU A 147 24.67 5.40 10.52
N LEU A 148 24.16 5.17 11.74
CA LEU A 148 24.24 6.10 12.87
C LEU A 148 25.71 6.44 13.24
N SER A 149 26.68 5.72 12.69
CA SER A 149 28.13 5.94 12.84
C SER A 149 28.60 7.26 12.22
N ASP A 150 27.92 7.78 11.20
CA ASP A 150 28.24 9.10 10.62
C ASP A 150 27.54 10.25 11.36
N ASP A 151 26.53 9.94 12.20
CA ASP A 151 25.73 10.91 12.99
C ASP A 151 26.08 10.93 14.50
N VAL A 152 27.21 10.34 14.91
CA VAL A 152 27.72 10.45 16.31
C VAL A 152 28.04 11.92 16.68
N ALA A 153 28.01 12.84 15.72
CA ALA A 153 28.04 14.27 15.96
C ALA A 153 26.65 14.82 16.38
N SER A 154 26.40 14.73 17.70
CA SER A 154 25.41 15.45 18.54
C SER A 154 24.11 14.69 18.90
N GLY A 155 24.01 14.25 20.17
CA GLY A 155 22.80 13.62 20.72
C GLY A 155 21.52 14.45 20.53
N ASP A 156 21.62 15.78 20.48
CA ASP A 156 20.49 16.68 20.19
C ASP A 156 19.85 16.41 18.82
N ARG A 157 20.63 16.00 17.81
CA ARG A 157 20.10 15.64 16.47
C ARG A 157 19.35 14.32 16.51
N ILE A 158 19.81 13.36 17.31
CA ILE A 158 19.15 12.06 17.50
C ILE A 158 17.82 12.25 18.23
N ASP A 159 17.82 13.00 19.34
CA ASP A 159 16.60 13.26 20.12
C ASP A 159 15.54 13.99 19.27
N ALA A 160 15.95 15.00 18.50
CA ALA A 160 15.05 15.70 17.59
C ALA A 160 14.52 14.80 16.46
N ALA A 161 15.34 13.90 15.92
CA ALA A 161 14.91 12.93 14.90
C ALA A 161 13.92 11.91 15.47
N MET A 162 14.19 11.38 16.66
CA MET A 162 13.27 10.46 17.35
C MET A 162 11.96 11.14 17.73
N GLN A 163 11.99 12.42 18.14
CA GLN A 163 10.78 13.19 18.42
C GLN A 163 9.93 13.36 17.15
N ARG A 164 10.54 13.75 16.02
CA ARG A 164 9.82 13.84 14.73
C ARG A 164 9.25 12.49 14.30
N GLN A 165 10.00 11.40 14.49
CA GLN A 165 9.53 10.06 14.21
C GLN A 165 8.29 9.71 15.04
N ALA A 166 8.33 9.97 16.34
CA ALA A 166 7.21 9.71 17.26
C ALA A 166 5.98 10.57 16.90
N GLU A 167 6.17 11.84 16.56
CA GLU A 167 5.11 12.73 16.08
C GLU A 167 4.49 12.21 14.78
N GLN A 168 5.31 11.72 13.85
CA GLN A 168 4.83 11.17 12.59
C GLN A 168 4.02 9.89 12.78
N TYR A 169 4.48 8.96 13.63
CA TYR A 169 3.68 7.79 14.02
C TYR A 169 2.34 8.24 14.63
N ALA A 170 2.36 9.16 15.59
CA ALA A 170 1.14 9.66 16.23
C ALA A 170 0.16 10.27 15.23
N ASN A 171 0.65 11.01 14.24
CA ASN A 171 -0.16 11.58 13.17
C ASN A 171 -0.84 10.48 12.33
N VAL A 172 -0.08 9.48 11.89
CA VAL A 172 -0.63 8.35 11.13
C VAL A 172 -1.72 7.61 11.92
N PHE A 173 -1.44 7.26 13.18
CA PHE A 173 -2.44 6.59 14.04
C PHE A 173 -3.69 7.44 14.25
N ARG A 174 -3.54 8.77 14.40
CA ARG A 174 -4.69 9.69 14.53
C ARG A 174 -5.54 9.68 13.26
N CYS A 175 -4.94 9.83 12.08
CA CYS A 175 -5.68 9.81 10.82
C CYS A 175 -6.50 8.53 10.68
N PHE A 176 -5.85 7.37 10.89
CA PHE A 176 -6.52 6.07 10.81
C PHE A 176 -7.63 5.89 11.86
N ALA A 177 -7.43 6.38 13.08
CA ALA A 177 -8.44 6.30 14.14
C ALA A 177 -9.61 7.27 13.91
N SER A 178 -9.39 8.40 13.23
CA SER A 178 -10.43 9.39 12.96
C SER A 178 -11.27 9.08 11.73
N THR A 179 -10.73 8.35 10.75
CA THR A 179 -11.48 8.00 9.54
C THR A 179 -12.49 6.90 9.84
N LYS A 180 -13.78 7.17 9.56
CA LYS A 180 -14.81 6.13 9.56
C LYS A 180 -14.63 5.24 8.33
N MET A 181 -14.16 4.02 8.55
CA MET A 181 -14.14 2.98 7.53
C MET A 181 -15.45 2.16 7.59
N PRO A 182 -15.88 1.60 6.45
CA PRO A 182 -17.05 0.72 6.39
C PRO A 182 -16.88 -0.56 7.22
#